data_AF-A0A7C5CX46-F1
#
_entry.id   AF-A0A7C5CX46-F1
#
_cell.length_a   1.000
_cell.length_b   1.000
_cell.length_c   1.000
_cell.angle_alpha   90.00
_cell.angle_beta   90.00
_cell.angle_gamma   90.00
#
_symmetry.space_group_name_H-M   'P 1'
#
loop_
_entity.id
_entity.type
_entity.pdbx_description
1 polymer ?
#
loop_
_entity_poly.entity_id
_entity_poly.type
_entity_poly.pdbx_seq_one_letter_code
_entity_poly.pdbx_strand_id
1 'polypeptide(L)'
;MTGDRVKDLNDALSEYVGRFDFTNLCRLEEGKDPVVQIDLARAQDLSGRGDLVIIDMVGGRFLWNQVRRMVGAALAVARGDLERELLAELLKGPEASDKALKVKDRIRTMPPTGLVLMDVIFKDIDFTIHPGAVEIARKRSHNQAWEASMKVLLHTALRSLL
;
A
#
# COMPACT_ATOMS: atom_id res chain seq x y z
N MET A 1 -5.89 4.93 15.55
CA MET A 1 -5.22 3.61 15.65
C MET A 1 -4.16 3.77 16.74
N THR A 2 -4.08 2.96 17.79
CA THR A 2 -3.05 3.18 18.84
C THR A 2 -1.65 2.84 18.31
N GLY A 3 -0.58 3.30 18.98
CA GLY A 3 0.80 3.03 18.58
C GLY A 3 1.11 1.54 18.36
N ASP A 4 0.58 0.67 19.24
CA ASP A 4 0.73 -0.80 19.11
C ASP A 4 0.16 -1.33 17.80
N ARG A 5 -0.99 -0.81 17.35
CA ARG A 5 -1.62 -1.24 16.09
C ARG A 5 -0.85 -0.78 14.84
N VAL A 6 -0.06 0.29 14.93
CA VAL A 6 0.82 0.72 13.83
C VAL A 6 2.01 -0.24 13.72
N LYS A 7 2.50 -0.77 14.84
CA LYS A 7 3.51 -1.81 14.84
C LYS A 7 2.96 -3.09 14.19
N ASP A 8 1.78 -3.56 14.61
CA ASP A 8 1.18 -4.78 14.04
C ASP A 8 0.89 -4.62 12.54
N LEU A 9 0.48 -3.43 12.11
CA LEU A 9 0.32 -3.10 10.70
C LEU A 9 1.65 -3.19 9.94
N ASN A 10 2.75 -2.68 10.50
CA ASN A 10 4.08 -2.80 9.88
C ASN A 10 4.56 -4.26 9.82
N ASP A 11 4.33 -5.04 10.88
CA ASP A 11 4.68 -6.46 10.90
C ASP A 11 3.93 -7.21 9.79
N ALA A 12 2.64 -6.92 9.57
CA ALA A 12 1.86 -7.48 8.48
C ALA A 12 2.29 -6.98 7.09
N LEU A 13 2.62 -5.70 6.94
CA LEU A 13 3.12 -5.14 5.68
C LEU A 13 4.48 -5.73 5.29
N SER A 14 5.31 -6.10 6.27
CA SER A 14 6.65 -6.66 6.03
C SER A 14 6.61 -8.01 5.30
N GLU A 15 5.53 -8.78 5.45
CA GLU A 15 5.30 -10.04 4.72
C GLU A 15 5.31 -9.85 3.20
N TYR A 16 4.96 -8.65 2.73
CA TYR A 16 4.84 -8.38 1.31
C TYR A 16 6.17 -8.11 0.62
N VAL A 17 7.22 -7.75 1.36
CA VAL A 17 8.51 -7.34 0.79
C VAL A 17 9.23 -8.57 0.22
N GLY A 18 9.49 -8.56 -1.09
CA GLY A 18 10.04 -9.68 -1.82
C GLY A 18 9.25 -9.99 -3.10
N ARG A 19 9.46 -11.20 -3.63
CA ARG A 19 8.85 -11.67 -4.88
C ARG A 19 7.85 -12.78 -4.60
N PHE A 20 6.56 -12.51 -4.80
CA PHE A 20 5.47 -13.43 -4.46
C PHE A 20 4.39 -13.50 -5.52
N ASP A 21 3.59 -14.56 -5.47
CA ASP A 21 2.36 -14.70 -6.27
C ASP A 21 1.19 -14.00 -5.55
N PHE A 22 0.70 -12.90 -6.14
CA PHE A 22 -0.36 -12.08 -5.56
C PHE A 22 -1.76 -12.47 -6.05
N THR A 23 -1.98 -13.64 -6.66
CA THR A 23 -3.29 -14.12 -7.13
C THR A 23 -4.37 -14.03 -6.04
N ASN A 24 -3.98 -14.22 -4.78
CA ASN A 24 -4.90 -14.14 -3.64
C ASN A 24 -5.19 -12.73 -3.13
N LEU A 25 -4.32 -11.78 -3.46
CA LEU A 25 -4.40 -10.40 -2.99
C LEU A 25 -4.56 -9.41 -4.15
N CYS A 26 -5.06 -9.85 -5.30
CA CYS A 26 -5.42 -8.97 -6.42
C CYS A 26 -6.74 -9.40 -7.07
N ARG A 27 -7.16 -8.68 -8.11
CA ARG A 27 -8.07 -9.19 -9.15
C ARG A 27 -7.20 -9.55 -10.35
N LEU A 28 -6.91 -10.83 -10.53
CA LEU A 28 -6.05 -11.27 -11.62
C LEU A 28 -6.81 -11.11 -12.95
N GLU A 29 -6.21 -10.38 -13.87
CA GLU A 29 -6.69 -10.25 -15.24
C GLU A 29 -6.12 -11.38 -16.10
N GLU A 30 -6.85 -11.79 -17.13
CA GLU A 30 -6.42 -12.86 -18.04
C GLU A 30 -5.08 -12.54 -18.69
N GLY A 31 -4.18 -13.53 -18.75
CA GLY A 31 -2.86 -13.40 -19.38
C GLY A 31 -1.84 -12.54 -18.60
N LYS A 32 -2.17 -12.05 -17.39
CA LYS A 32 -1.20 -11.35 -16.53
C LYS A 32 -0.42 -12.33 -15.66
N ASP A 33 0.89 -12.15 -15.58
CA ASP A 33 1.74 -12.82 -14.58
C ASP A 33 1.33 -12.36 -13.16
N PRO A 34 0.96 -13.25 -12.23
CA PRO A 34 0.61 -12.87 -10.87
C PRO A 34 1.83 -12.59 -9.99
N VAL A 35 3.05 -12.91 -10.43
CA VAL A 35 4.26 -12.77 -9.62
C VAL A 35 4.79 -11.34 -9.68
N VAL A 36 4.84 -10.68 -8.52
CA VAL A 36 5.23 -9.27 -8.39
C VAL A 36 6.35 -9.13 -7.36
N GLN A 37 7.30 -8.24 -7.65
CA GLN A 37 8.33 -7.80 -6.71
C GLN A 37 7.84 -6.53 -5.99
N ILE A 38 7.85 -6.57 -4.66
CA ILE A 38 7.59 -5.42 -3.78
C ILE A 38 8.90 -5.12 -3.05
N ASP A 39 9.38 -3.89 -3.20
CA ASP A 39 10.67 -3.46 -2.67
C ASP A 39 10.50 -2.78 -1.30
N LEU A 40 9.33 -2.18 -1.04
CA LEU A 40 9.03 -1.54 0.23
C LEU A 40 7.53 -1.60 0.52
N ALA A 41 7.19 -1.92 1.77
CA ALA A 41 5.85 -1.80 2.32
C ALA A 41 5.97 -1.39 3.80
N ARG A 42 5.51 -0.19 4.15
CA ARG A 42 5.59 0.32 5.54
C ARG A 42 4.47 1.29 5.85
N ALA A 43 4.13 1.42 7.13
CA ALA A 43 3.18 2.38 7.66
C ALA A 43 3.88 3.39 8.58
N GLN A 44 3.51 4.66 8.46
CA GLN A 44 4.01 5.76 9.27
C GLN A 44 2.82 6.49 9.90
N ASP A 45 2.79 6.56 11.24
CA ASP A 45 1.84 7.40 11.97
C ASP A 45 2.40 8.82 12.11
N LEU A 46 1.74 9.76 11.44
CA LEU A 46 2.18 11.14 11.38
C LEU A 46 1.59 12.00 12.49
N SER A 47 0.51 11.53 13.13
CA SER A 47 -0.10 12.27 14.24
C SER A 47 0.42 11.80 15.60
N GLY A 48 1.13 10.67 15.66
CA GLY A 48 1.59 10.03 16.90
C GLY A 48 0.45 9.46 17.76
N ARG A 49 -0.79 9.53 17.27
CA ARG A 49 -2.01 9.01 17.92
C ARG A 49 -2.81 8.09 16.98
N GLY A 50 -2.25 7.83 15.80
CA GLY A 50 -2.81 7.08 14.68
C GLY A 50 -4.12 7.63 14.14
N ASP A 51 -4.27 8.94 14.19
CA ASP A 51 -5.36 9.67 13.50
C ASP A 51 -5.05 9.79 12.00
N LEU A 52 -3.76 9.79 11.64
CA LEU A 52 -3.29 9.86 10.27
C LEU A 52 -2.11 8.91 10.07
N VAL A 53 -2.37 7.79 9.39
CA VAL A 53 -1.37 6.80 9.03
C VAL A 53 -1.20 6.78 7.51
N ILE A 54 0.03 6.95 7.03
CA ILE A 54 0.38 6.79 5.61
C ILE A 54 1.00 5.42 5.42
N ILE A 55 0.59 4.72 4.36
CA ILE A 55 1.20 3.46 3.95
C ILE A 55 1.93 3.69 2.63
N ASP A 56 3.24 3.50 2.65
CA ASP A 56 4.07 3.52 1.45
C ASP A 56 4.16 2.10 0.87
N MET A 57 3.99 1.98 -0.44
CA MET A 57 4.19 0.74 -1.16
C MET A 57 4.98 1.01 -2.45
N VAL A 58 6.11 0.34 -2.60
CA VAL A 58 7.01 0.45 -3.75
C VAL A 58 7.22 -0.94 -4.33
N GLY A 59 7.11 -1.05 -5.65
CA GLY A 59 7.36 -2.28 -6.38
C GLY A 59 7.44 -2.03 -7.88
N GLY A 60 7.96 -2.99 -8.63
CA GLY A 60 8.21 -2.82 -10.06
C GLY A 60 6.93 -2.67 -10.90
N ARG A 61 5.80 -3.18 -10.41
CA ARG A 61 4.46 -3.01 -10.98
C ARG A 61 3.40 -3.41 -9.95
N PHE A 62 2.14 -3.11 -10.23
CA PHE A 62 1.01 -3.60 -9.44
C PHE A 62 -0.09 -4.19 -10.32
N LEU A 63 -0.72 -5.26 -9.85
CA LEU A 63 -1.90 -5.89 -10.45
C LEU A 63 -3.18 -5.13 -10.07
N TRP A 64 -4.26 -5.39 -10.79
CA TRP A 64 -5.54 -4.76 -10.49
C TRP A 64 -5.99 -5.05 -9.05
N ASN A 65 -6.34 -3.99 -8.31
CA ASN A 65 -6.71 -4.01 -6.89
C ASN A 65 -5.63 -4.51 -5.90
N GLN A 66 -4.41 -4.82 -6.34
CA GLN A 66 -3.37 -5.42 -5.51
C GLN A 66 -3.10 -4.62 -4.22
N VAL A 67 -2.69 -3.36 -4.37
CA VAL A 67 -2.36 -2.48 -3.23
C VAL A 67 -3.54 -2.37 -2.25
N ARG A 68 -4.75 -2.15 -2.77
CA ARG A 68 -5.96 -1.95 -1.94
C ARG A 68 -6.36 -3.22 -1.18
N ARG A 69 -6.10 -4.41 -1.73
CA ARG A 69 -6.33 -5.69 -1.04
C ARG A 69 -5.21 -6.01 -0.05
N MET A 70 -3.94 -5.76 -0.39
CA MET A 70 -2.81 -5.88 0.52
C MET A 70 -3.01 -5.03 1.78
N VAL A 71 -3.39 -3.76 1.61
CA VAL A 71 -3.70 -2.87 2.74
C VAL A 71 -4.90 -3.39 3.53
N GLY A 72 -5.96 -3.87 2.86
CA GLY A 72 -7.12 -4.44 3.53
C GLY A 72 -6.77 -5.63 4.43
N ALA A 73 -5.92 -6.53 3.93
CA ALA A 73 -5.49 -7.71 4.66
C ALA A 73 -4.54 -7.35 5.83
N ALA A 74 -3.58 -6.46 5.62
CA ALA A 74 -2.68 -6.00 6.69
C ALA A 74 -3.44 -5.27 7.80
N LEU A 75 -4.46 -4.48 7.46
CA LEU A 75 -5.35 -3.86 8.44
C LEU A 75 -6.27 -4.85 9.16
N ALA A 76 -6.57 -6.02 8.57
CA ALA A 76 -7.31 -7.08 9.26
C ALA A 76 -6.39 -7.75 10.31
N VAL A 77 -5.12 -7.97 9.97
CA VAL A 77 -4.11 -8.45 10.93
C VAL A 77 -3.93 -7.48 12.09
N ALA A 78 -3.72 -6.20 11.80
CA ALA A 78 -3.55 -5.17 12.83
C ALA A 78 -4.80 -4.96 13.73
N ARG A 79 -5.96 -5.48 13.31
CA ARG A 79 -7.20 -5.48 14.10
C ARG A 79 -7.45 -6.78 14.87
N GLY A 80 -6.68 -7.83 14.59
CA GLY A 80 -6.90 -9.18 15.12
C GLY A 80 -8.00 -9.96 14.38
N ASP A 81 -8.47 -9.49 13.23
CA ASP A 81 -9.50 -10.17 12.42
C ASP A 81 -8.90 -11.26 11.50
N LEU A 82 -7.58 -11.25 11.31
CA LEU A 82 -6.83 -12.17 10.48
C LEU A 82 -5.50 -12.54 11.15
N GLU A 83 -5.19 -13.83 11.22
CA GLU A 83 -3.87 -14.29 11.68
C GLU A 83 -2.79 -13.92 10.66
N ARG A 84 -1.64 -13.42 11.14
CA ARG A 84 -0.52 -13.01 10.28
C ARG A 84 0.02 -14.16 9.44
N GLU A 85 0.06 -15.37 9.99
CA GLU A 85 0.53 -16.56 9.30
C GLU A 85 -0.37 -16.88 8.10
N LEU A 86 -1.69 -16.68 8.22
CA LEU A 86 -2.60 -16.85 7.09
C LEU A 86 -2.36 -15.81 6.01
N LEU A 87 -1.96 -14.59 6.37
CA LEU A 87 -1.56 -13.58 5.39
C LEU A 87 -0.32 -14.03 4.61
N ALA A 88 0.70 -14.52 5.30
CA ALA A 88 1.91 -15.05 4.67
C ALA A 88 1.59 -16.27 3.77
N GLU A 89 0.70 -17.16 4.21
CA GLU A 89 0.23 -18.30 3.41
C GLU A 89 -0.46 -17.86 2.10
N LEU A 90 -1.22 -16.75 2.10
CA LEU A 90 -1.86 -16.25 0.88
C LEU A 90 -0.86 -15.86 -0.21
N LEU A 91 0.37 -15.50 0.15
CA LEU A 91 1.45 -15.14 -0.78
C LEU A 91 2.08 -16.35 -1.48
N LYS A 92 1.75 -17.58 -1.06
CA LYS A 92 2.07 -18.81 -1.79
C LYS A 92 1.19 -19.01 -3.03
N GLY A 93 0.31 -18.05 -3.32
CA GLY A 93 -0.52 -18.07 -4.53
C GLY A 93 -1.48 -19.26 -4.55
N PRO A 94 -1.61 -19.98 -5.67
CA PRO A 94 -2.49 -21.15 -5.79
C PRO A 94 -2.19 -22.28 -4.79
N GLU A 95 -0.95 -22.37 -4.29
CA GLU A 95 -0.49 -23.39 -3.34
C GLU A 95 -0.83 -23.04 -1.87
N ALA A 96 -1.55 -21.94 -1.63
CA ALA A 96 -1.99 -21.56 -0.30
C ALA A 96 -2.96 -22.61 0.29
N SER A 97 -2.87 -22.85 1.60
CA SER A 97 -3.77 -23.80 2.27
C SER A 97 -5.25 -23.44 2.13
N ASP A 98 -6.13 -24.44 2.19
CA ASP A 98 -7.60 -24.24 2.19
C ASP A 98 -8.06 -23.24 3.25
N LYS A 99 -7.39 -23.22 4.42
CA LYS A 99 -7.69 -22.27 5.49
C LYS A 99 -7.39 -20.84 5.07
N ALA A 100 -6.25 -20.60 4.42
CA ALA A 100 -5.89 -19.29 3.87
C ALA A 100 -6.86 -18.88 2.75
N LEU A 101 -7.14 -19.78 1.80
CA LEU A 101 -8.05 -19.51 0.70
C LEU A 101 -9.48 -19.15 1.17
N LYS A 102 -9.97 -19.75 2.26
CA LYS A 102 -11.28 -19.38 2.85
C LYS A 102 -11.31 -17.97 3.46
N VAL A 103 -10.19 -17.47 3.98
CA VAL A 103 -10.15 -16.11 4.56
C VAL A 103 -9.96 -15.04 3.48
N LYS A 104 -9.41 -15.39 2.30
CA LYS A 104 -9.24 -14.49 1.16
C LYS A 104 -10.49 -13.70 0.80
N ASP A 105 -11.66 -14.36 0.80
CA ASP A 105 -12.94 -13.75 0.42
C ASP A 105 -13.47 -12.76 1.46
N ARG A 106 -12.95 -12.82 2.69
CA ARG A 106 -13.27 -11.88 3.77
C ARG A 106 -12.37 -10.64 3.74
N ILE A 107 -11.29 -10.67 2.97
CA ILE A 107 -10.39 -9.52 2.82
C ILE A 107 -11.09 -8.44 2.01
N ARG A 108 -11.41 -7.35 2.71
CA ARG A 108 -12.02 -6.17 2.08
C ARG A 108 -11.01 -5.51 1.14
N THR A 109 -11.45 -5.22 -0.09
CA THR A 109 -10.73 -4.27 -0.94
C THR A 109 -10.98 -2.85 -0.41
N MET A 110 -9.94 -2.19 0.09
CA MET A 110 -10.06 -0.84 0.66
C MET A 110 -10.61 0.16 -0.36
N PRO A 111 -11.31 1.24 0.02
CA PRO A 111 -11.76 2.27 -0.92
C PRO A 111 -10.59 2.89 -1.71
N PRO A 112 -10.83 3.41 -2.93
CA PRO A 112 -9.76 4.04 -3.72
C PRO A 112 -9.41 5.46 -3.25
N THR A 113 -10.23 6.08 -2.40
CA THR A 113 -10.17 7.51 -2.03
C THR A 113 -8.90 7.94 -1.28
N GLY A 114 -8.13 7.01 -0.75
CA GLY A 114 -6.84 7.27 -0.09
C GLY A 114 -5.62 6.78 -0.87
N LEU A 115 -5.81 6.21 -2.07
CA LEU A 115 -4.71 5.70 -2.89
C LEU A 115 -4.22 6.81 -3.83
N VAL A 116 -2.93 7.11 -3.74
CA VAL A 116 -2.27 8.10 -4.60
C VAL A 116 -1.04 7.46 -5.21
N LEU A 117 -0.88 7.59 -6.52
CA LEU A 117 0.39 7.29 -7.19
C LEU A 117 1.34 8.44 -6.86
N MET A 118 2.35 8.16 -6.02
CA MET A 118 3.27 9.17 -5.52
C MET A 118 4.42 9.45 -6.49
N ASP A 119 4.99 8.40 -7.07
CA ASP A 119 6.17 8.52 -7.93
C ASP A 119 6.23 7.38 -8.94
N VAL A 120 6.97 7.59 -10.03
CA VAL A 120 7.33 6.58 -11.02
C VAL A 120 8.81 6.77 -11.39
N ILE A 121 9.61 5.75 -11.09
CA ILE A 121 11.06 5.79 -11.30
C ILE A 121 11.40 5.08 -12.60
N PHE A 122 12.12 5.75 -13.49
CA PHE A 122 12.69 5.17 -14.70
C PHE A 122 14.21 5.18 -14.58
N LYS A 123 14.87 4.15 -15.13
CA LYS A 123 16.32 4.02 -15.05
C LYS A 123 17.07 5.14 -15.78
N ASP A 124 16.52 5.60 -16.90
CA ASP A 124 17.21 6.49 -17.85
C ASP A 124 16.39 7.76 -18.17
N ILE A 125 15.44 8.12 -17.30
CA ILE A 125 14.64 9.34 -17.44
C ILE A 125 14.61 10.06 -16.10
N ASP A 126 15.19 11.26 -16.08
CA ASP A 126 15.09 12.16 -14.95
C ASP A 126 13.91 13.12 -15.16
N PHE A 127 13.05 13.23 -14.15
CA PHE A 127 11.98 14.22 -14.14
C PHE A 127 12.42 15.48 -13.41
N THR A 128 12.22 16.63 -14.05
CA THR A 128 12.35 17.93 -13.39
C THR A 128 11.00 18.36 -12.81
N ILE A 129 10.99 18.80 -11.55
CA ILE A 129 9.78 19.35 -10.94
C ILE A 129 9.36 20.61 -11.68
N HIS A 130 8.15 20.61 -12.21
CA HIS A 130 7.59 21.80 -12.84
C HIS A 130 7.39 22.90 -11.79
N PRO A 131 7.79 24.17 -12.03
CA PRO A 131 7.69 25.25 -11.03
C PRO A 131 6.29 25.46 -10.46
N GLY A 132 5.25 25.23 -11.28
CA GLY A 132 3.84 25.29 -10.86
C GLY A 132 3.25 24.00 -10.28
N ALA A 133 4.04 22.93 -10.10
CA ALA A 133 3.54 21.62 -9.69
C ALA A 133 2.80 21.65 -8.34
N VAL A 134 3.31 22.42 -7.38
CA VAL A 134 2.67 22.58 -6.05
C VAL A 134 1.28 23.19 -6.18
N GLU A 135 1.11 24.20 -7.04
CA GLU A 135 -0.18 24.86 -7.21
C GLU A 135 -1.18 23.98 -7.97
N ILE A 136 -0.72 23.25 -8.99
CA ILE A 136 -1.53 22.24 -9.70
C ILE A 136 -2.00 21.15 -8.73
N ALA A 137 -1.09 20.65 -7.88
CA ALA A 137 -1.42 19.66 -6.86
C ALA A 137 -2.48 20.20 -5.89
N ARG A 138 -2.30 21.41 -5.35
CA ARG A 138 -3.27 22.05 -4.44
C ARG A 138 -4.66 22.18 -5.06
N LYS A 139 -4.74 22.65 -6.31
CA LYS A 139 -6.03 22.82 -7.02
C LYS A 139 -6.76 21.49 -7.22
N ARG A 140 -6.04 20.42 -7.55
CA ARG A 140 -6.63 19.08 -7.74
C ARG A 140 -7.09 18.45 -6.43
N SER A 141 -6.33 18.66 -5.34
CA SER A 141 -6.67 18.14 -4.02
C SER A 141 -7.85 18.85 -3.35
N HIS A 142 -8.12 20.12 -3.67
CA HIS A 142 -9.29 20.81 -3.14
C HIS A 142 -10.62 20.21 -3.67
N ASN A 143 -10.59 19.54 -4.84
CA ASN A 143 -11.72 18.77 -5.38
C ASN A 143 -11.83 17.34 -4.79
N GLN A 144 -10.80 16.85 -4.10
CA GLN A 144 -10.77 15.56 -3.42
C GLN A 144 -10.32 15.77 -1.97
N ALA A 145 -11.26 16.17 -1.12
CA ALA A 145 -11.20 16.28 0.35
C ALA A 145 -9.93 15.75 1.07
N TRP A 146 -8.78 16.43 0.96
CA TRP A 146 -7.54 16.05 1.65
C TRP A 146 -6.57 17.23 1.81
N GLU A 147 -6.94 18.29 2.54
CA GLU A 147 -5.99 19.37 2.88
C GLU A 147 -4.92 18.95 3.89
N ALA A 148 -5.24 18.03 4.80
CA ALA A 148 -4.33 17.59 5.87
C ALA A 148 -3.22 16.65 5.36
N SER A 149 -3.51 15.75 4.42
CA SER A 149 -2.52 14.79 3.89
C SER A 149 -1.48 15.42 2.98
N MET A 150 -1.81 16.51 2.30
CA MET A 150 -0.88 17.20 1.39
C MET A 150 0.32 17.82 2.10
N LYS A 151 0.13 18.38 3.31
CA LYS A 151 1.23 19.01 4.07
C LYS A 151 2.34 18.01 4.38
N VAL A 152 1.99 16.73 4.54
CA VAL A 152 2.97 15.68 4.85
C VAL A 152 3.51 15.00 3.60
N LEU A 153 2.67 14.75 2.58
CA LEU A 153 3.13 14.20 1.30
C LEU A 153 4.19 15.10 0.63
N LEU A 154 4.03 16.43 0.69
CA LEU A 154 5.04 17.37 0.21
C LEU A 154 6.30 17.38 1.10
N HIS A 155 6.16 17.19 2.42
CA HIS A 155 7.32 17.18 3.32
C HIS A 155 8.21 15.94 3.14
N THR A 156 7.61 14.77 2.89
CA THR A 156 8.36 13.52 2.67
C THR A 156 9.05 13.51 1.31
N ALA A 157 8.37 13.98 0.25
CA ALA A 157 8.98 14.10 -1.09
C ALA A 157 10.12 15.12 -1.16
N LEU A 158 10.10 16.16 -0.31
CA LEU A 158 11.17 17.17 -0.24
C LEU A 158 12.39 16.72 0.56
N ARG A 159 12.30 15.66 1.38
CA ARG A 159 13.45 15.14 2.15
C ARG A 159 14.34 14.18 1.38
N SER A 160 13.88 13.63 0.25
CA SER A 160 14.75 12.85 -0.67
C SER A 160 15.56 13.73 -1.63
N LEU A 161 15.47 15.06 -1.49
CA LEU A 161 16.17 16.07 -2.29
C LEU A 161 17.20 16.88 -1.46
N LEU A 162 17.53 16.43 -0.24
CA LEU A 162 18.60 16.93 0.63
C LEU A 162 19.45 15.77 1.12
#